data_AF-A0A7X6DI77-F1
#
_entry.id   AF-A0A7X6DI77-F1
#
_cell.length_a   1.000
_cell.length_b   1.000
_cell.length_c   1.000
_cell.angle_alpha   90.00
_cell.angle_beta   90.00
_cell.angle_gamma   90.00
#
_symmetry.space_group_name_H-M   'P 1'
#
loop_
_entity.id
_entity.type
_entity.pdbx_description
1 polymer ?
#
loop_
_entity_poly.entity_id
_entity_poly.type
_entity_poly.pdbx_seq_one_letter_code
_entity_poly.pdbx_strand_id
1 'polypeptide(L)'
;MDQQMQELQARRARLEVQRASLNQVGRVMGISELQALVPTVRVHKAYGGRGFLVDWVRGVLKAAAPHAVDMRTLVLMAEEQFGLELPTPEARDRYRKNTLGRAVRKLLELGLVERLHDPQSAGGPGLWRWAADDVPSLRRLEQERQAWL
;
A
#
# COMPACT_ATOMS: atom_id res chain seq x y z
N MET A 1 20.74 25.59 -17.64
CA MET A 1 19.33 25.60 -17.20
C MET A 1 18.37 25.66 -18.39
N ASP A 2 18.69 26.42 -19.44
CA ASP A 2 17.77 26.63 -20.59
C ASP A 2 17.52 25.39 -21.45
N GLN A 3 18.49 24.50 -21.59
CA GLN A 3 18.38 23.32 -22.45
C GLN A 3 17.39 22.27 -21.91
N GLN A 4 17.34 22.07 -20.58
CA GLN A 4 16.35 21.20 -19.94
C GLN A 4 14.94 21.80 -20.02
N MET A 5 14.83 23.13 -19.93
CA MET A 5 13.54 23.83 -20.09
C MET A 5 13.01 23.66 -21.52
N GLN A 6 13.87 23.80 -22.53
CA GLN A 6 13.53 23.58 -23.93
C GLN A 6 13.11 22.13 -24.22
N GLU A 7 13.81 21.16 -23.64
CA GLU A 7 13.47 19.74 -23.80
C GLU A 7 12.11 19.40 -23.17
N LEU A 8 11.82 19.96 -21.99
CA LEU A 8 10.51 19.81 -21.33
C LEU A 8 9.39 20.50 -22.12
N GLN A 9 9.64 21.67 -22.68
CA GLN A 9 8.68 22.38 -23.53
C GLN A 9 8.39 21.61 -24.82
N ALA A 10 9.43 21.06 -25.48
CA ALA A 10 9.27 20.23 -26.66
C ALA A 10 8.50 18.93 -26.35
N ARG A 11 8.78 18.31 -25.20
CA ARG A 11 8.05 17.13 -24.75
C ARG A 11 6.58 17.42 -24.45
N ARG A 12 6.29 18.56 -23.80
CA ARG A 12 4.92 19.03 -23.56
C ARG A 12 4.16 19.28 -24.86
N ALA A 13 4.80 19.94 -25.83
CA ALA A 13 4.19 20.20 -27.14
C ALA A 13 3.83 18.89 -27.88
N ARG A 14 4.72 17.89 -27.85
CA ARG A 14 4.44 16.56 -28.44
C ARG A 14 3.26 15.86 -27.78
N LEU A 15 3.17 15.91 -26.45
CA LEU A 15 2.07 15.30 -25.70
C LEU A 15 0.73 15.98 -25.98
N GLU A 16 0.71 17.31 -26.13
CA GLU A 16 -0.51 18.04 -26.49
C GLU A 16 -0.99 17.69 -27.91
N VAL A 17 -0.08 17.53 -28.87
CA VAL A 17 -0.42 17.07 -30.23
C VAL A 17 -1.02 15.66 -30.18
N GLN A 18 -0.42 14.74 -29.42
CA GLN A 18 -0.96 13.38 -29.25
C GLN A 18 -2.35 13.39 -28.59
N ARG A 19 -2.55 14.23 -27.57
CA ARG A 19 -3.86 14.42 -26.92
C ARG A 19 -4.91 14.93 -27.90
N ALA A 20 -4.56 15.91 -28.73
CA ALA A 20 -5.45 16.49 -29.73
C ALA A 20 -5.89 15.44 -30.77
N SER A 21 -4.96 14.63 -31.28
CA SER A 21 -5.25 13.55 -32.22
C SER A 21 -6.16 12.48 -31.61
N LEU A 22 -5.89 12.08 -30.36
CA LEU A 22 -6.73 11.11 -29.63
C LEU A 22 -8.14 11.66 -29.38
N ASN A 23 -8.28 12.96 -29.05
CA ASN A 23 -9.58 13.61 -28.91
C ASN A 23 -10.33 13.77 -30.24
N GLN A 24 -9.63 13.76 -31.37
CA GLN A 24 -10.25 13.83 -32.69
C GLN A 24 -10.77 12.45 -33.13
N VAL A 25 -9.97 11.39 -32.95
CA VAL A 25 -10.46 10.00 -33.07
C VAL A 25 -11.61 9.74 -32.10
N GLY A 26 -11.50 10.33 -30.91
CA GLY A 26 -12.48 10.30 -29.84
C GLY A 26 -13.85 10.89 -30.17
N ARG A 27 -13.93 11.72 -31.22
CA ARG A 27 -15.16 12.36 -31.70
C ARG A 27 -15.82 11.62 -32.86
N VAL A 28 -15.06 10.78 -33.57
CA VAL A 28 -15.56 9.98 -34.71
C VAL A 28 -16.19 8.68 -34.24
N MET A 29 -15.62 8.07 -33.20
CA MET A 29 -16.24 6.96 -32.47
C MET A 29 -17.01 7.55 -31.28
N GLY A 30 -18.23 7.10 -31.00
CA GLY A 30 -18.98 7.64 -29.86
C GLY A 30 -18.20 7.44 -28.56
N ILE A 31 -18.36 8.34 -27.57
CA ILE A 31 -17.66 8.27 -26.27
C ILE A 31 -17.79 6.88 -25.63
N SER A 32 -18.93 6.20 -25.84
CA SER A 32 -19.19 4.85 -25.35
C SER A 32 -18.33 3.76 -26.01
N GLU A 33 -18.00 3.87 -27.30
CA GLU A 33 -17.20 2.88 -28.03
C GLU A 33 -15.71 3.01 -27.70
N LEU A 34 -15.24 4.24 -27.42
CA LEU A 34 -13.87 4.49 -26.97
C LEU A 34 -13.62 4.01 -25.53
N GLN A 35 -14.62 4.13 -24.65
CA GLN A 35 -14.52 3.60 -23.29
C GLN A 35 -14.32 2.08 -23.27
N ALA A 36 -14.85 1.36 -24.27
CA ALA A 36 -14.67 -0.08 -24.40
C ALA A 36 -13.28 -0.47 -24.94
N LEU A 37 -12.64 0.41 -25.72
CA LEU A 37 -11.33 0.16 -26.37
C LEU A 37 -10.13 0.66 -25.58
N VAL A 38 -10.33 1.61 -24.67
CA VAL A 38 -9.27 2.12 -23.79
C VAL A 38 -9.19 1.18 -22.57
N PRO A 39 -8.10 0.40 -22.39
CA PRO A 39 -7.89 -0.29 -21.13
C PRO A 39 -7.95 0.76 -20.04
N THR A 40 -8.77 0.55 -19.00
CA THR A 40 -8.96 1.53 -17.94
C THR A 40 -7.59 1.87 -17.35
N VAL A 41 -7.02 3.02 -17.74
CA VAL A 41 -5.80 3.54 -17.13
C VAL A 41 -6.23 4.06 -15.77
N ARG A 42 -6.31 3.16 -14.79
CA ARG A 42 -6.42 3.55 -13.38
C ARG A 42 -5.08 4.19 -13.04
N VAL A 43 -5.05 5.52 -13.16
CA VAL A 43 -3.99 6.35 -12.58
C VAL A 43 -3.72 5.75 -11.21
N HIS A 44 -2.48 5.30 -10.99
CA HIS A 44 -2.04 4.76 -9.71
C HIS A 44 -2.38 5.82 -8.66
N LYS A 45 -3.52 5.66 -7.97
CA LYS A 45 -3.90 6.55 -6.89
C LYS A 45 -2.76 6.39 -5.91
N ALA A 46 -1.93 7.43 -5.79
CA ALA A 46 -0.98 7.50 -4.71
C ALA A 46 -1.81 7.24 -3.44
N TYR A 47 -1.54 6.12 -2.77
CA TYR A 47 -2.10 5.78 -1.45
C TYR A 47 -2.26 7.10 -0.69
N GLY A 48 -3.49 7.52 -0.36
CA GLY A 48 -3.89 8.92 -0.13
C GLY A 48 -2.98 9.78 0.78
N GLY A 49 -1.81 10.17 0.27
CA GLY A 49 -0.75 10.81 1.04
C GLY A 49 0.20 9.84 1.77
N ARG A 50 1.32 10.39 2.27
CA ARG A 50 2.26 9.67 3.15
C ARG A 50 1.53 9.22 4.42
N GLY A 51 1.66 7.93 4.77
CA GLY A 51 1.10 7.38 6.01
C GLY A 51 -0.22 6.63 5.85
N PHE A 52 -0.95 6.84 4.75
CA PHE A 52 -2.28 6.26 4.54
C PHE A 52 -2.32 4.73 4.65
N LEU A 53 -1.32 4.04 4.09
CA LEU A 53 -1.22 2.57 4.22
C LEU A 53 -1.09 2.13 5.68
N VAL A 54 -0.30 2.85 6.47
CA VAL A 54 -0.08 2.52 7.89
C VAL A 54 -1.36 2.76 8.69
N ASP A 55 -2.06 3.86 8.42
CA ASP A 55 -3.34 4.17 9.06
C ASP A 55 -4.43 3.15 8.69
N TRP A 56 -4.46 2.70 7.44
CA TRP A 56 -5.37 1.65 7.00
C TRP A 56 -5.05 0.31 7.67
N VAL A 57 -3.79 -0.14 7.67
CA VAL A 57 -3.38 -1.36 8.36
C VAL A 57 -3.72 -1.30 9.85
N ARG A 58 -3.50 -0.15 10.49
CA ARG A 58 -3.93 0.10 11.88
C ARG A 58 -5.43 -0.10 12.04
N GLY A 59 -6.24 0.49 11.16
CA GLY A 59 -7.70 0.36 11.18
C GLY A 59 -8.16 -1.08 11.04
N VAL A 60 -7.58 -1.83 10.08
CA VAL A 60 -7.89 -3.24 9.85
C VAL A 60 -7.56 -4.09 11.07
N LEU A 61 -6.35 -3.97 11.62
CA LEU A 61 -5.94 -4.78 12.76
C LEU A 61 -6.72 -4.45 14.03
N LYS A 62 -7.03 -3.16 14.25
CA LYS A 62 -7.87 -2.72 15.37
C LYS A 62 -9.30 -3.25 15.25
N ALA A 63 -9.88 -3.24 14.04
CA ALA A 63 -11.21 -3.79 13.80
C ALA A 63 -11.27 -5.32 13.90
N ALA A 64 -10.17 -6.01 13.60
CA ALA A 64 -10.06 -7.45 13.73
C ALA A 64 -9.82 -7.92 15.18
N ALA A 65 -9.52 -7.01 16.11
CA ALA A 65 -9.28 -7.35 17.51
C ALA A 65 -10.51 -8.06 18.12
N PRO A 66 -10.31 -9.12 18.92
CA PRO A 66 -9.04 -9.65 19.44
C PRO A 66 -8.36 -10.69 18.53
N HIS A 67 -8.86 -10.92 17.32
CA HIS A 67 -8.34 -11.93 16.41
C HIS A 67 -7.07 -11.48 15.67
N ALA A 68 -6.26 -12.45 15.28
CA ALA A 68 -5.07 -12.22 14.48
C ALA A 68 -5.41 -12.27 12.98
N VAL A 69 -4.69 -11.46 12.20
CA VAL A 69 -4.80 -11.41 10.74
C VAL A 69 -3.48 -11.83 10.13
N ASP A 70 -3.52 -12.71 9.15
CA ASP A 70 -2.33 -13.13 8.40
C ASP A 70 -1.99 -12.16 7.26
N MET A 71 -0.74 -12.19 6.80
CA MET A 71 -0.27 -11.30 5.75
C MET A 71 -0.94 -11.54 4.40
N ARG A 72 -1.41 -12.76 4.08
CA ARG A 72 -2.09 -13.03 2.80
C ARG A 72 -3.46 -12.37 2.80
N THR A 73 -4.19 -12.47 3.90
CA THR A 73 -5.46 -11.77 4.10
C THR A 73 -5.27 -10.25 3.98
N LEU A 74 -4.25 -9.67 4.61
CA LEU A 74 -3.94 -8.24 4.46
C LEU A 74 -3.63 -7.83 3.01
N VAL A 75 -2.97 -8.69 2.22
CA VAL A 75 -2.71 -8.42 0.80
C VAL A 75 -4.03 -8.39 0.01
N LEU A 76 -4.90 -9.38 0.19
CA LEU A 76 -6.18 -9.45 -0.51
C LEU A 76 -7.07 -8.24 -0.18
N MET A 77 -7.16 -7.88 1.10
CA MET A 77 -7.90 -6.69 1.53
C MET A 77 -7.30 -5.40 0.94
N ALA A 78 -5.98 -5.34 0.76
CA ALA A 78 -5.33 -4.17 0.15
C ALA A 78 -5.57 -4.11 -1.37
N GLU A 79 -5.59 -5.26 -2.06
CA GLU A 79 -5.96 -5.34 -3.48
C GLU A 79 -7.36 -4.76 -3.68
N GLU A 80 -8.32 -5.16 -2.85
CA GLU A 80 -9.70 -4.67 -2.90
C GLU A 80 -9.79 -3.18 -2.52
N GLN A 81 -9.26 -2.79 -1.35
CA GLN A 81 -9.39 -1.44 -0.81
C GLN A 81 -8.77 -0.37 -1.72
N PHE A 82 -7.59 -0.67 -2.29
CA PHE A 82 -6.84 0.30 -3.09
C PHE A 82 -6.99 0.07 -4.60
N GLY A 83 -7.76 -0.95 -5.01
CA GLY A 83 -7.91 -1.34 -6.41
C GLY A 83 -6.58 -1.71 -7.06
N LEU A 84 -5.73 -2.47 -6.34
CA LEU A 84 -4.43 -2.93 -6.86
C LEU A 84 -4.64 -4.14 -7.77
N GLU A 85 -3.92 -4.16 -8.88
CA GLU A 85 -3.83 -5.32 -9.75
C GLU A 85 -2.51 -6.03 -9.48
N LEU A 86 -2.54 -7.10 -8.66
CA LEU A 86 -1.38 -7.98 -8.42
C LEU A 86 -1.65 -9.34 -9.08
N PRO A 87 -1.52 -9.44 -10.42
CA PRO A 87 -2.03 -10.59 -11.17
C PRO A 87 -1.30 -11.90 -10.87
N THR A 88 -0.06 -11.83 -10.36
CA THR A 88 0.75 -13.03 -10.09
C THR A 88 1.07 -13.21 -8.60
N PRO A 89 1.32 -14.46 -8.16
CA PRO A 89 1.80 -14.74 -6.80
C PRO A 89 3.07 -13.96 -6.43
N GLU A 90 3.99 -13.76 -7.38
CA GLU A 90 5.25 -13.04 -7.18
C GLU A 90 5.01 -11.54 -6.98
N ALA A 91 4.02 -10.96 -7.69
CA ALA A 91 3.61 -9.58 -7.50
C ALA A 91 3.02 -9.37 -6.09
N ARG A 92 2.15 -10.30 -5.65
CA ARG A 92 1.60 -10.31 -4.28
C ARG A 92 2.69 -10.46 -3.23
N ASP A 93 3.64 -11.37 -3.42
CA ASP A 93 4.74 -11.58 -2.48
C ASP A 93 5.66 -10.35 -2.40
N ARG A 94 5.95 -9.71 -3.52
CA ARG A 94 6.74 -8.47 -3.57
C ARG A 94 6.03 -7.34 -2.82
N TYR A 95 4.73 -7.18 -3.05
CA TYR A 95 3.91 -6.19 -2.34
C TYR A 95 3.86 -6.47 -0.82
N ARG A 96 3.65 -7.74 -0.45
CA ARG A 96 3.69 -8.22 0.93
C ARG A 96 5.00 -7.85 1.62
N LYS A 97 6.15 -8.16 1.00
CA LYS A 97 7.49 -7.94 1.59
C LYS A 97 7.88 -6.46 1.64
N ASN A 98 7.68 -5.74 0.54
CA ASN A 98 8.24 -4.40 0.38
C ASN A 98 7.32 -3.28 0.88
N THR A 99 6.01 -3.50 0.84
CA THR A 99 5.02 -2.46 1.13
C THR A 99 4.29 -2.75 2.44
N LEU A 100 3.50 -3.82 2.51
CA LEU A 100 2.74 -4.16 3.71
C LEU A 100 3.66 -4.55 4.88
N GLY A 101 4.71 -5.32 4.63
CA GLY A 101 5.65 -5.72 5.67
C GLY A 101 6.36 -4.54 6.33
N ARG A 102 6.62 -3.46 5.59
CA ARG A 102 7.17 -2.22 6.16
C ARG A 102 6.13 -1.47 7.00
N ALA A 103 4.87 -1.42 6.54
CA ALA A 103 3.80 -0.78 7.28
C ALA A 103 3.51 -1.48 8.62
N VAL A 104 3.40 -2.82 8.61
CA VAL A 104 3.17 -3.62 9.81
C VAL A 104 4.36 -3.56 10.77
N ARG A 105 5.60 -3.60 10.25
CA ARG A 105 6.81 -3.44 11.08
C ARG A 105 6.84 -2.08 11.79
N LYS A 106 6.42 -1.01 11.13
CA LYS A 106 6.30 0.31 11.77
C LYS A 106 5.30 0.30 12.93
N LEU A 107 4.16 -0.38 12.77
CA LEU A 107 3.19 -0.52 13.87
C LEU A 107 3.75 -1.37 15.02
N LEU A 108 4.53 -2.41 14.70
CA LEU A 108 5.22 -3.24 15.69
C LEU A 108 6.25 -2.42 16.49
N GLU A 109 7.04 -1.59 15.81
CA GLU A 109 8.01 -0.68 16.43
C GLU A 109 7.35 0.33 17.37
N LEU A 110 6.12 0.76 17.04
CA LEU A 110 5.29 1.62 17.88
C LEU A 110 4.58 0.88 19.03
N GLY A 111 4.72 -0.45 19.12
CA GLY A 111 4.08 -1.26 20.15
C GLY A 111 2.56 -1.42 19.99
N LEU A 112 2.01 -1.09 18.82
CA LEU A 112 0.56 -1.11 18.56
C LEU A 112 0.06 -2.48 18.10
N VAL A 113 0.95 -3.32 17.61
CA VAL A 113 0.63 -4.66 17.13
C VAL A 113 1.66 -5.64 17.67
N GLU A 114 1.23 -6.87 17.86
CA GLU A 114 2.09 -7.97 18.27
C GLU A 114 2.17 -9.02 17.17
N ARG A 115 3.29 -9.75 17.18
CA ARG A 115 3.57 -10.81 16.24
C ARG A 115 3.26 -12.15 16.89
N LEU A 116 2.42 -12.97 16.25
CA LEU A 116 2.04 -14.30 16.75
C LEU A 116 2.67 -15.44 15.95
N HIS A 117 3.82 -15.19 15.32
CA HIS A 117 4.57 -16.18 14.55
C HIS A 117 6.06 -16.03 14.83
N ASP A 118 6.79 -17.14 14.72
CA ASP A 118 8.24 -17.13 14.83
C ASP A 118 8.88 -16.45 13.59
N PRO A 119 9.71 -15.41 13.76
CA PRO A 119 10.50 -14.85 12.66
C PRO A 119 11.42 -15.84 11.95
N GLN A 120 11.88 -16.88 12.65
CA GLN A 120 12.83 -17.86 12.12
C GLN A 120 12.11 -19.02 11.40
N SER A 121 10.80 -19.11 11.54
CA SER A 121 9.96 -20.06 10.80
C SER A 121 9.93 -19.69 9.32
N ALA A 122 10.67 -20.44 8.51
CA ALA A 122 10.60 -20.33 7.06
C ALA A 122 9.18 -20.70 6.57
N GLY A 123 8.50 -19.75 5.93
CA GLY A 123 7.24 -20.01 5.22
C GLY A 123 5.95 -19.80 6.02
N GLY A 124 6.01 -19.34 7.28
CA GLY A 124 4.82 -19.05 8.07
C GLY A 124 3.93 -17.95 7.44
N PRO A 125 2.60 -17.97 7.69
CA PRO A 125 1.64 -17.03 7.08
C PRO A 125 1.82 -15.57 7.57
N GLY A 126 2.63 -15.36 8.61
CA GLY A 126 2.88 -14.04 9.19
C GLY A 126 1.64 -13.52 9.92
N LEU A 127 1.38 -14.01 11.12
CA LEU A 127 0.23 -13.62 11.95
C LEU A 127 0.53 -12.37 12.78
N TRP A 128 -0.41 -11.43 12.75
CA TRP A 128 -0.34 -10.14 13.45
C TRP A 128 -1.64 -9.85 14.17
N ARG A 129 -1.55 -9.38 15.41
CA ARG A 129 -2.72 -9.02 16.23
C ARG A 129 -2.56 -7.59 16.73
N TRP A 130 -3.67 -6.88 16.87
CA TRP A 130 -3.67 -5.60 17.57
C TRP A 130 -3.34 -5.81 19.04
N ALA A 131 -2.32 -5.12 19.54
CA ALA A 131 -2.08 -5.07 20.97
C ALA A 131 -3.17 -4.16 21.55
N ALA A 132 -4.18 -4.75 22.19
CA ALA A 132 -5.19 -3.97 22.90
C ALA A 132 -4.49 -2.95 23.83
N ASP A 133 -5.11 -1.79 24.06
CA ASP A 133 -4.54 -0.64 24.77
C ASP A 133 -4.11 -0.93 26.25
N ASP A 134 -4.13 -2.18 26.69
CA ASP A 134 -3.87 -2.66 28.06
C ASP A 134 -2.61 -3.53 28.25
N VAL A 135 -1.76 -3.72 27.24
CA VAL A 135 -0.51 -4.47 27.44
C VAL A 135 0.69 -3.54 27.30
N PRO A 136 1.28 -3.08 28.42
CA PRO A 136 2.59 -2.45 28.40
C PRO A 136 3.54 -3.38 27.65
N SER A 137 4.17 -2.87 26.59
CA SER A 137 5.13 -3.67 25.84
C SER A 137 6.20 -4.19 26.81
N LEU A 138 6.68 -5.43 26.64
CA LEU A 138 7.73 -6.00 27.49
C LEU A 138 8.95 -5.05 27.61
N ARG A 139 9.27 -4.36 26.52
CA ARG A 139 10.31 -3.33 26.47
C ARG A 139 10.01 -2.13 27.39
N ARG A 140 8.74 -1.71 27.52
CA ARG A 140 8.32 -0.64 28.44
C ARG A 140 8.42 -1.08 29.90
N LEU A 141 8.00 -2.31 30.20
CA LEU A 141 8.14 -2.90 31.54
C LEU A 141 9.60 -3.07 31.95
N GLU A 142 10.49 -3.44 31.03
CA GLU A 142 11.93 -3.54 31.26
C GLU A 142 12.58 -2.17 31.52
N GLN A 143 12.17 -1.13 30.78
CA GLN A 143 12.64 0.24 30.98
C GLN A 143 12.15 0.83 32.30
N GLU A 144 10.88 0.59 32.66
CA GLU A 144 10.34 0.99 33.96
C GLU A 144 11.07 0.25 35.09
N ARG A 145 11.32 -1.06 34.98
CA ARG A 145 12.09 -1.81 36.00
C ARG A 145 13.52 -1.27 36.20
N GLN A 146 14.19 -0.84 35.13
CA GLN A 146 15.53 -0.23 35.23
C GLN A 146 15.51 1.20 35.78
N ALA A 147 14.39 1.91 35.71
CA ALA A 147 14.25 3.27 36.25
C ALA A 147 13.99 3.29 37.77
N TRP A 148 13.60 2.15 38.36
CA TRP A 148 13.34 1.99 39.81
C TRP A 148 14.48 1.26 40.56
N LEU A 149 15.62 1.00 39.92
CA LEU A 149 16.86 0.50 40.51
C LEU A 149 17.95 1.57 40.39
#